data_AF-A0A2J7R5X3-F1
#
_entry.id   AF-A0A2J7R5X3-F1
#
_cell.length_a   1.000
_cell.length_b   1.000
_cell.length_c   1.000
_cell.angle_alpha   90.00
_cell.angle_beta   90.00
_cell.angle_gamma   90.00
#
_symmetry.space_group_name_H-M   'P 1'
#
loop_
_entity.id
_entity.type
_entity.pdbx_description
1 polymer ?
#
loop_
_entity_poly.entity_id
_entity_poly.type
_entity_poly.pdbx_seq_one_letter_code
_entity_poly.pdbx_strand_id
1 'polypeptide(L)'
;MGSIPRHKVVMNHVQDFFKVYREKPKFMFSFHTELSHDSHNLIGAVDMDMLEWLQAMTEEGHLNNTLLIIMSDHGPRFADIRNTQQGKQEERLPMFGFVFPPWFQRAYPHAIVNIRRNSQRLTTPFDIYPTLKNVLHYQGAGKGNIKDRGISLFKQVPLERTCADAYVEPHWCACLDWQEINLQDRFVVRAAEAFVDFINKLTESYRDICAELHLERIQWAAKLVPNEGLLRFHKNADIDGFVADLSAHTVVTQEMYQLKVSTMPGGGLFEASMMYDVTDGSFTVRISDVSRINRYGSAAHCVEHSQHHLRPYCFCKAPPPQPPKE
;
A
#
# COMPACT_ATOMS: atom_id res chain seq x y z
N MET A 1 -35.82 9.41 17.50
CA MET A 1 -34.56 8.65 17.29
C MET A 1 -34.52 7.56 18.34
N GLY A 2 -34.43 6.29 17.93
CA GLY A 2 -34.60 5.10 18.79
C GLY A 2 -33.27 4.44 19.19
N SER A 3 -33.33 3.21 19.71
CA SER A 3 -32.19 2.41 20.21
C SER A 3 -31.22 1.87 19.13
N ILE A 4 -31.47 2.17 17.85
CA ILE A 4 -30.67 1.68 16.73
C ILE A 4 -29.58 2.71 16.40
N PRO A 5 -28.29 2.33 16.36
CA PRO A 5 -27.21 3.21 15.91
C PRO A 5 -27.49 3.80 14.52
N ARG A 6 -27.12 5.06 14.31
CA ARG A 6 -27.45 5.79 13.07
C ARG A 6 -26.87 5.15 11.82
N HIS A 7 -25.66 4.59 11.87
CA HIS A 7 -25.09 3.86 10.73
C HIS A 7 -25.96 2.66 10.33
N LYS A 8 -26.49 1.91 11.31
CA LYS A 8 -27.43 0.81 11.03
C LYS A 8 -28.74 1.31 10.42
N VAL A 9 -29.26 2.47 10.84
CA VAL A 9 -30.47 3.04 10.21
C VAL A 9 -30.24 3.28 8.71
N VAL A 10 -29.09 3.85 8.35
CA VAL A 10 -28.73 4.10 6.95
C VAL A 10 -28.52 2.79 6.19
N MET A 11 -27.81 1.81 6.76
CA MET A 11 -27.57 0.50 6.14
C MET A 11 -28.87 -0.28 5.92
N ASN A 12 -29.78 -0.26 6.90
CA ASN A 12 -31.11 -0.85 6.79
C ASN A 12 -31.91 -0.19 5.66
N HIS A 13 -31.83 1.14 5.53
CA HIS A 13 -32.50 1.85 4.44
C HIS A 13 -31.98 1.42 3.06
N VAL A 14 -30.68 1.19 2.91
CA VAL A 14 -30.11 0.61 1.68
C VAL A 14 -30.70 -0.76 1.42
N GLN A 15 -30.73 -1.64 2.43
CA GLN A 15 -31.27 -2.99 2.27
C GLN A 15 -32.76 -2.96 1.89
N ASP A 16 -33.57 -2.14 2.56
CA ASP A 16 -35.00 -2.00 2.28
C ASP A 16 -35.26 -1.48 0.85
N PHE A 17 -34.46 -0.53 0.38
CA PHE A 17 -34.54 -0.05 -1.00
C PHE A 17 -34.32 -1.18 -2.03
N PHE A 18 -33.33 -2.05 -1.78
CA PHE A 18 -33.07 -3.20 -2.64
C PHE A 18 -34.12 -4.31 -2.51
N LYS A 19 -34.78 -4.44 -1.36
CA LYS A 19 -35.94 -5.33 -1.14
C LYS A 19 -37.17 -4.85 -1.90
N VAL A 20 -37.59 -3.61 -1.69
CA VAL A 20 -38.83 -3.04 -2.27
C VAL A 20 -38.76 -2.99 -3.79
N TYR A 21 -37.63 -2.58 -4.34
CA TYR A 21 -37.52 -2.37 -5.79
C TYR A 21 -36.95 -3.57 -6.55
N ARG A 22 -36.87 -4.78 -5.99
CA ARG A 22 -36.09 -5.94 -6.48
C ARG A 22 -35.97 -6.09 -8.01
N GLU A 23 -37.07 -5.96 -8.76
CA GLU A 23 -37.10 -6.17 -10.22
C GLU A 23 -36.96 -4.89 -11.08
N LYS A 24 -36.75 -3.74 -10.47
CA LYS A 24 -36.58 -2.45 -11.18
C LYS A 24 -35.10 -2.10 -11.36
N PRO A 25 -34.66 -1.52 -12.49
CA PRO A 25 -33.38 -0.85 -12.57
C PRO A 25 -33.28 0.23 -11.48
N LYS A 26 -32.16 0.27 -10.74
CA LYS A 26 -31.98 1.21 -9.63
C LYS A 26 -30.51 1.59 -9.47
N PHE A 27 -30.30 2.78 -8.91
CA PHE A 27 -29.00 3.30 -8.48
C PHE A 27 -29.19 3.92 -7.10
N MET A 28 -28.28 3.63 -6.16
CA MET A 28 -28.30 4.20 -4.83
C MET A 28 -26.90 4.65 -4.45
N PHE A 29 -26.81 5.86 -3.91
CA PHE A 29 -25.61 6.41 -3.27
C PHE A 29 -25.94 6.65 -1.80
N SER A 30 -25.18 6.03 -0.89
CA SER A 30 -25.30 6.17 0.56
C SER A 30 -23.97 6.64 1.13
N PHE A 31 -24.01 7.61 2.04
CA PHE A 31 -22.81 8.25 2.59
C PHE A 31 -22.84 8.24 4.11
N HIS A 32 -21.79 7.72 4.73
CA HIS A 32 -21.63 7.61 6.17
C HIS A 32 -20.50 8.53 6.64
N THR A 33 -20.78 9.42 7.59
CA THR A 33 -19.79 10.38 8.10
C THR A 33 -19.42 10.14 9.57
N GLU A 34 -20.38 9.73 10.40
CA GLU A 34 -20.26 9.81 11.86
C GLU A 34 -19.07 9.05 12.45
N LEU A 35 -18.79 7.83 11.97
CA LEU A 35 -17.79 6.95 12.57
C LEU A 35 -16.35 7.19 12.10
N SER A 36 -16.15 7.97 11.05
CA SER A 36 -14.84 8.21 10.45
C SER A 36 -14.40 9.68 10.48
N HIS A 37 -15.34 10.62 10.73
CA HIS A 37 -15.07 12.05 10.59
C HIS A 37 -14.13 12.58 11.68
N ASP A 38 -14.50 12.47 12.96
CA ASP A 38 -13.78 13.13 14.05
C ASP A 38 -12.69 12.26 14.71
N SER A 39 -12.80 10.93 14.59
CA SER A 39 -11.84 10.00 15.17
C SER A 39 -11.79 8.71 14.38
N HIS A 40 -10.59 8.37 13.87
CA HIS A 40 -10.36 7.11 13.17
C HIS A 40 -10.57 5.87 14.06
N ASN A 41 -10.52 6.04 15.40
CA ASN A 41 -10.69 4.94 16.36
C ASN A 41 -12.14 4.43 16.43
N LEU A 42 -13.11 5.18 15.92
CA LEU A 42 -14.53 4.79 15.95
C LEU A 42 -14.93 3.89 14.77
N ILE A 43 -14.09 3.76 13.74
CA ILE A 43 -14.38 2.95 12.55
C ILE A 43 -14.55 1.47 12.93
N GLY A 44 -13.86 0.98 13.95
CA GLY A 44 -14.04 -0.39 14.45
C GLY A 44 -15.46 -0.71 14.93
N ALA A 45 -16.26 0.31 15.28
CA ALA A 45 -17.63 0.12 15.74
C ALA A 45 -18.61 -0.36 14.64
N VAL A 46 -18.28 -0.14 13.36
CA VAL A 46 -19.13 -0.62 12.24
C VAL A 46 -18.69 -1.97 11.69
N ASP A 47 -17.54 -2.52 12.11
CA ASP A 47 -16.92 -3.68 11.46
C ASP A 47 -17.85 -4.91 11.40
N MET A 48 -18.39 -5.31 12.56
CA MET A 48 -19.35 -6.43 12.63
C MET A 48 -20.67 -6.13 11.93
N ASP A 49 -21.21 -4.92 12.08
CA ASP A 49 -22.47 -4.53 11.43
C ASP A 49 -22.33 -4.51 9.90
N MET A 50 -21.18 -4.09 9.38
CA MET A 50 -20.83 -4.10 7.96
C MET A 50 -20.75 -5.53 7.42
N LEU A 51 -20.08 -6.42 8.16
CA LEU A 51 -20.00 -7.83 7.81
C LEU A 51 -21.39 -8.48 7.71
N GLU A 52 -22.20 -8.32 8.76
CA GLU A 52 -23.57 -8.86 8.82
C GLU A 52 -24.42 -8.32 7.66
N TRP A 53 -24.33 -7.03 7.36
CA TRP A 53 -25.07 -6.42 6.25
C TRP A 53 -24.61 -6.95 4.88
N LEU A 54 -23.31 -7.12 4.66
CA LEU A 54 -22.79 -7.71 3.42
C LEU A 54 -23.21 -9.18 3.26
N GLN A 55 -23.24 -9.95 4.34
CA GLN A 55 -23.75 -11.32 4.36
C GLN A 55 -25.24 -11.34 3.99
N ALA A 56 -26.06 -10.52 4.64
CA ALA A 56 -27.49 -10.43 4.35
C ALA A 56 -27.76 -10.03 2.89
N MET A 57 -27.07 -9.01 2.37
CA MET A 57 -27.18 -8.60 0.96
C MET A 57 -26.79 -9.71 -0.03
N THR A 58 -25.85 -10.58 0.36
CA THR A 58 -25.43 -11.74 -0.44
C THR A 58 -26.47 -12.87 -0.38
N GLU A 59 -26.87 -13.27 0.82
CA GLU A 59 -27.78 -14.39 1.08
C GLU A 59 -29.20 -14.13 0.54
N GLU A 60 -29.69 -12.90 0.66
CA GLU A 60 -30.98 -12.48 0.09
C GLU A 60 -30.94 -12.36 -1.45
N GLY A 61 -29.75 -12.49 -2.04
CA GLY A 61 -29.50 -12.48 -3.48
C GLY A 61 -29.45 -11.08 -4.10
N HIS A 62 -29.35 -10.02 -3.31
CA HIS A 62 -29.29 -8.65 -3.81
C HIS A 62 -28.01 -8.39 -4.62
N LEU A 63 -26.89 -9.03 -4.26
CA LEU A 63 -25.62 -8.91 -4.98
C LEU A 63 -25.53 -9.77 -6.25
N ASN A 64 -26.53 -10.61 -6.55
CA ASN A 64 -26.53 -11.43 -7.76
C ASN A 64 -26.66 -10.61 -9.05
N ASN A 65 -27.18 -9.39 -8.98
CA ASN A 65 -27.35 -8.50 -10.12
C ASN A 65 -26.95 -7.04 -9.83
N THR A 66 -26.08 -6.83 -8.84
CA THR A 66 -25.69 -5.50 -8.38
C THR A 66 -24.17 -5.39 -8.40
N LEU A 67 -23.64 -4.32 -9.01
CA LEU A 67 -22.29 -3.86 -8.75
C LEU A 67 -22.33 -3.02 -7.47
N LEU A 68 -21.71 -3.50 -6.39
CA LEU A 68 -21.56 -2.76 -5.15
C LEU A 68 -20.15 -2.14 -5.10
N ILE A 69 -20.10 -0.84 -4.80
CA ILE A 69 -18.86 -0.10 -4.55
C ILE A 69 -18.91 0.35 -3.09
N ILE A 70 -17.91 -0.04 -2.31
CA ILE A 70 -17.68 0.44 -0.95
C ILE A 70 -16.46 1.34 -1.02
N MET A 71 -16.60 2.62 -0.71
CA MET A 71 -15.52 3.58 -0.91
C MET A 71 -15.49 4.65 0.18
N SER A 72 -14.31 5.24 0.34
CA SER A 72 -14.11 6.49 1.07
C SER A 72 -13.92 7.64 0.08
N ASP A 73 -14.32 8.85 0.46
CA ASP A 73 -14.02 10.07 -0.29
C ASP A 73 -12.57 10.54 -0.08
N HIS A 74 -12.03 10.35 1.13
CA HIS A 74 -10.64 10.61 1.50
C HIS A 74 -10.19 9.71 2.68
N GLY A 75 -8.91 9.76 3.06
CA GLY A 75 -8.45 9.20 4.35
C GLY A 75 -8.70 10.14 5.55
N PRO A 76 -8.12 9.91 6.74
CA PRO A 76 -8.42 10.72 7.92
C PRO A 76 -8.01 12.19 7.75
N ARG A 77 -9.00 13.10 7.74
CA ARG A 77 -8.82 14.54 7.51
C ARG A 77 -8.90 15.41 8.77
N PHE A 78 -9.72 15.05 9.77
CA PHE A 78 -10.03 15.93 10.91
C PHE A 78 -9.45 15.48 12.26
N ALA A 79 -8.68 14.39 12.28
CA ALA A 79 -8.02 13.89 13.49
C ALA A 79 -6.57 14.42 13.61
N ASP A 80 -6.03 14.48 14.84
CA ASP A 80 -4.66 14.97 15.11
C ASP A 80 -3.57 14.28 14.27
N ILE A 81 -3.81 13.01 13.90
CA ILE A 81 -2.93 12.25 13.00
C ILE A 81 -2.67 13.00 11.67
N ARG A 82 -3.62 13.81 11.20
CA ARG A 82 -3.50 14.63 9.98
C ARG A 82 -2.34 15.62 10.02
N ASN A 83 -1.87 16.02 11.20
CA ASN A 83 -0.73 16.91 11.35
C ASN A 83 0.62 16.20 11.17
N THR A 84 0.63 14.86 11.19
CA THR A 84 1.81 14.04 10.94
C THR A 84 2.01 13.80 9.44
N GLN A 85 3.25 13.54 9.02
CA GLN A 85 3.59 13.15 7.65
C GLN A 85 2.73 11.97 7.15
N GLN A 86 2.56 10.94 8.00
CA GLN A 86 1.76 9.75 7.68
C GLN A 86 0.28 10.11 7.49
N GLY A 87 -0.32 10.91 8.39
CA GLY A 87 -1.72 11.31 8.24
C GLY A 87 -1.98 12.19 7.03
N LYS A 88 -1.02 13.05 6.64
CA LYS A 88 -1.12 13.77 5.35
C LYS A 88 -1.14 12.81 4.16
N GLN A 89 -0.31 11.78 4.20
CA GLN A 89 -0.25 10.78 3.14
C GLN A 89 -1.57 9.99 3.07
N GLU A 90 -2.07 9.52 4.21
CA GLU A 90 -3.30 8.73 4.29
C GLU A 90 -4.54 9.52 3.86
N GLU A 91 -4.64 10.81 4.17
CA GLU A 91 -5.73 11.67 3.68
C GLU A 91 -5.92 11.58 2.16
N ARG A 92 -4.81 11.46 1.40
CA ARG A 92 -4.81 11.39 -0.08
C ARG A 92 -5.11 9.99 -0.62
N LEU A 93 -5.29 9.00 0.25
CA LEU A 93 -5.46 7.60 -0.09
C LEU A 93 -6.84 7.09 0.33
N PRO A 94 -7.91 7.38 -0.45
CA PRO A 94 -9.22 6.80 -0.21
C PRO A 94 -9.22 5.29 -0.48
N MET A 95 -10.01 4.55 0.29
CA MET A 95 -10.27 3.13 0.04
C MET A 95 -11.33 2.96 -1.05
N PHE A 96 -11.15 1.99 -1.96
CA PHE A 96 -12.18 1.53 -2.90
C PHE A 96 -12.23 0.00 -2.95
N GLY A 97 -13.43 -0.56 -2.74
CA GLY A 97 -13.74 -1.98 -2.85
C GLY A 97 -14.90 -2.21 -3.81
N PHE A 98 -14.82 -3.28 -4.59
CA PHE A 98 -15.84 -3.64 -5.57
C PHE A 98 -16.34 -5.07 -5.35
N VAL A 99 -17.66 -5.25 -5.37
CA VAL A 99 -18.30 -6.57 -5.46
C VAL A 99 -19.07 -6.64 -6.77
N PHE A 100 -18.65 -7.56 -7.64
CA PHE A 100 -19.27 -7.79 -8.94
C PHE A 100 -20.25 -8.95 -8.88
N PRO A 101 -21.41 -8.85 -9.57
CA PRO A 101 -22.36 -9.94 -9.61
C PRO A 101 -21.73 -11.18 -10.29
N PRO A 102 -22.02 -12.41 -9.83
CA PRO A 102 -21.35 -13.62 -10.32
C PRO A 102 -21.45 -13.82 -11.84
N TRP A 103 -22.57 -13.41 -12.46
CA TRP A 103 -22.76 -13.51 -13.89
C TRP A 103 -21.81 -12.60 -14.68
N PHE A 104 -21.51 -11.40 -14.15
CA PHE A 104 -20.62 -10.44 -14.82
C PHE A 104 -19.20 -11.00 -14.87
N GLN A 105 -18.75 -11.68 -13.80
CA GLN A 105 -17.44 -12.31 -13.77
C GLN A 105 -17.30 -13.41 -14.83
N ARG A 106 -18.37 -14.16 -15.10
CA ARG A 106 -18.41 -15.19 -16.15
C ARG A 106 -18.50 -14.61 -17.56
N ALA A 107 -19.29 -13.55 -17.74
CA ALA A 107 -19.52 -12.94 -19.04
C ALA A 107 -18.35 -12.03 -19.50
N TYR A 108 -17.67 -11.37 -18.55
CA TYR A 108 -16.61 -10.40 -18.82
C TYR A 108 -15.30 -10.71 -18.04
N PRO A 109 -14.72 -11.91 -18.22
CA PRO A 109 -13.55 -12.34 -17.44
C PRO A 109 -12.34 -11.42 -17.64
N HIS A 110 -12.14 -10.86 -18.84
CA HIS A 110 -11.06 -9.93 -19.11
C HIS A 110 -11.20 -8.61 -18.35
N ALA A 111 -12.43 -8.11 -18.15
CA ALA A 111 -12.67 -6.92 -17.35
C ALA A 111 -12.31 -7.17 -15.87
N ILE A 112 -12.65 -8.35 -15.33
CA ILE A 112 -12.28 -8.74 -13.96
C ILE A 112 -10.76 -8.91 -13.80
N VAL A 113 -10.08 -9.47 -14.81
CA VAL A 113 -8.60 -9.52 -14.82
C VAL A 113 -8.00 -8.11 -14.76
N ASN A 114 -8.56 -7.17 -15.51
CA ASN A 114 -8.10 -5.79 -15.47
C ASN A 114 -8.39 -5.12 -14.12
N ILE A 115 -9.58 -5.30 -13.54
CA ILE A 115 -9.90 -4.82 -12.17
C ILE A 115 -8.83 -5.30 -11.17
N ARG A 116 -8.50 -6.59 -11.18
CA ARG A 116 -7.48 -7.17 -10.29
C ARG A 116 -6.07 -6.65 -10.57
N ARG A 117 -5.72 -6.41 -11.84
CA ARG A 117 -4.42 -5.81 -12.20
C ARG A 117 -4.33 -4.34 -11.79
N ASN A 118 -5.44 -3.62 -11.92
CA ASN A 118 -5.50 -2.19 -11.63
C ASN A 118 -5.43 -1.90 -10.13
N SER A 119 -5.72 -2.87 -9.25
CA SER A 119 -5.51 -2.71 -7.80
C SER A 119 -4.04 -2.55 -7.40
N GLN A 120 -3.11 -2.79 -8.34
CA GLN A 120 -1.66 -2.60 -8.17
C GLN A 120 -1.13 -1.51 -9.12
N ARG A 121 -2.00 -0.58 -9.56
CA ARG A 121 -1.66 0.53 -10.46
C ARG A 121 -2.26 1.83 -9.94
N LEU A 122 -1.75 2.97 -10.42
CA LEU A 122 -2.30 4.27 -10.09
C LEU A 122 -3.71 4.44 -10.67
N THR A 123 -4.71 4.22 -9.83
CA THR A 123 -6.11 4.53 -10.09
C THR A 123 -6.54 5.72 -9.24
N THR A 124 -7.56 6.46 -9.69
CA THR A 124 -8.07 7.66 -9.03
C THR A 124 -9.60 7.64 -9.00
N PRO A 125 -10.26 8.43 -8.13
CA PRO A 125 -11.72 8.57 -8.16
C PRO A 125 -12.28 9.00 -9.53
N PHE A 126 -11.49 9.68 -10.37
CA PHE A 126 -11.90 10.04 -11.74
C PHE A 126 -12.14 8.83 -12.64
N ASP A 127 -11.58 7.67 -12.31
CA ASP A 127 -11.75 6.41 -13.04
C ASP A 127 -13.14 5.79 -12.81
N ILE A 128 -13.86 6.20 -11.76
CA ILE A 128 -15.20 5.69 -11.42
C ILE A 128 -16.24 6.15 -12.45
N TYR A 129 -16.20 7.40 -12.88
CA TYR A 129 -17.13 7.92 -13.89
C TYR A 129 -17.12 7.12 -15.21
N PRO A 130 -15.99 6.91 -15.90
CA PRO A 130 -15.96 6.09 -17.11
C PRO A 130 -16.26 4.61 -16.82
N THR A 131 -15.94 4.11 -15.62
CA THR A 131 -16.34 2.74 -15.19
C THR A 131 -17.85 2.60 -15.11
N LEU A 132 -18.55 3.51 -14.45
CA LEU A 132 -20.02 3.52 -14.38
C LEU A 132 -20.66 3.69 -15.76
N LYS A 133 -20.09 4.51 -16.64
CA LYS A 133 -20.51 4.55 -18.05
C LYS A 133 -20.36 3.20 -18.73
N ASN A 134 -19.28 2.48 -18.46
CA ASN A 134 -19.03 1.15 -19.01
C ASN A 134 -19.91 0.05 -18.39
N VAL A 135 -20.45 0.26 -17.18
CA VAL A 135 -21.49 -0.59 -16.60
C VAL A 135 -22.79 -0.46 -17.40
N LEU A 136 -23.16 0.75 -17.82
CA LEU A 136 -24.34 0.98 -18.66
C LEU A 136 -24.13 0.51 -20.10
N HIS A 137 -22.96 0.80 -20.66
CA HIS A 137 -22.60 0.47 -22.05
C HIS A 137 -21.18 -0.07 -22.10
N TYR A 138 -21.03 -1.39 -22.11
CA TYR A 138 -19.73 -2.03 -22.09
C TYR A 138 -18.92 -1.74 -23.36
N GLN A 139 -17.71 -1.18 -23.20
CA GLN A 139 -16.82 -0.77 -24.31
C GLN A 139 -15.55 -1.63 -24.42
N GLY A 140 -15.53 -2.80 -23.78
CA GLY A 140 -14.41 -3.74 -23.85
C GLY A 140 -13.35 -3.58 -22.75
N ALA A 141 -12.47 -4.58 -22.68
CA ALA A 141 -11.44 -4.73 -21.65
C ALA A 141 -10.01 -4.55 -22.21
N GLY A 142 -9.85 -3.67 -23.20
CA GLY A 142 -8.55 -3.35 -23.80
C GLY A 142 -7.65 -2.54 -22.87
N LYS A 143 -6.59 -1.94 -23.43
CA LYS A 143 -5.75 -0.99 -22.70
C LYS A 143 -6.46 0.37 -22.57
N GLY A 144 -6.32 0.99 -21.42
CA GLY A 144 -6.71 2.39 -21.21
C GLY A 144 -5.78 3.33 -21.98
N ASN A 145 -6.28 4.50 -22.34
CA ASN A 145 -5.47 5.56 -22.92
C ASN A 145 -4.93 6.45 -21.81
N ILE A 146 -3.61 6.56 -21.69
CA ILE A 146 -2.95 7.36 -20.65
C ILE A 146 -3.34 8.84 -20.69
N LYS A 147 -3.76 9.35 -21.87
CA LYS A 147 -4.17 10.74 -22.04
C LYS A 147 -5.57 11.04 -21.47
N ASP A 148 -6.34 10.01 -21.13
CA ASP A 148 -7.67 10.19 -20.56
C ASP A 148 -7.54 10.50 -19.06
N ARG A 149 -8.15 11.61 -18.60
CA ARG A 149 -8.18 11.97 -17.17
C ARG A 149 -8.68 10.81 -16.30
N GLY A 150 -9.77 10.17 -16.73
CA GLY A 150 -10.32 8.97 -16.11
C GLY A 150 -10.32 7.80 -17.08
N ILE A 151 -9.84 6.65 -16.64
CA ILE A 151 -9.80 5.41 -17.40
C ILE A 151 -10.77 4.41 -16.76
N SER A 152 -11.71 3.86 -17.54
CA SER A 152 -12.59 2.80 -17.04
C SER A 152 -11.76 1.65 -16.45
N LEU A 153 -12.09 1.24 -15.23
CA LEU A 153 -11.38 0.18 -14.51
C LEU A 153 -11.59 -1.22 -15.14
N PHE A 154 -12.51 -1.35 -16.11
CA PHE A 154 -12.64 -2.55 -16.94
C PHE A 154 -11.53 -2.66 -17.99
N LYS A 155 -10.84 -1.56 -18.30
CA LYS A 155 -9.65 -1.52 -19.15
C LYS A 155 -8.40 -1.59 -18.29
N GLN A 156 -7.31 -2.08 -18.88
CA GLN A 156 -6.01 -2.10 -18.21
C GLN A 156 -5.46 -0.67 -18.13
N VAL A 157 -5.39 -0.10 -16.92
CA VAL A 157 -4.76 1.22 -16.68
C VAL A 157 -3.26 1.09 -16.98
N PRO A 158 -2.61 1.97 -17.77
CA PRO A 158 -1.17 1.90 -18.04
C PRO A 158 -0.32 1.87 -16.76
N LEU A 159 0.80 1.14 -16.75
CA LEU A 159 1.65 1.00 -15.56
C LEU A 159 2.42 2.31 -15.29
N GLU A 160 2.75 2.99 -16.37
CA GLU A 160 3.47 4.25 -16.45
C GLU A 160 2.61 5.49 -16.18
N ARG A 161 1.31 5.33 -15.87
CA ARG A 161 0.40 6.47 -15.58
C ARG A 161 0.86 7.20 -14.33
N THR A 162 0.97 8.52 -14.44
CA THR A 162 1.34 9.44 -13.35
C THR A 162 0.13 10.24 -12.84
N CYS A 163 0.29 10.93 -11.70
CA CYS A 163 -0.70 11.89 -11.21
C CYS A 163 -1.00 12.98 -12.26
N ALA A 164 0.02 13.45 -12.98
CA ALA A 164 -0.14 14.46 -14.03
C ALA A 164 -1.00 13.96 -15.21
N ASP A 165 -0.81 12.71 -15.63
CA ASP A 165 -1.64 12.08 -16.68
C ASP A 165 -3.10 11.96 -16.25
N ALA A 166 -3.35 11.76 -14.95
CA ALA A 166 -4.68 11.74 -14.34
C ALA A 166 -5.22 13.14 -14.00
N TYR A 167 -4.48 14.21 -14.30
CA TYR A 167 -4.83 15.60 -13.97
C TYR A 167 -5.07 15.78 -12.46
N VAL A 168 -4.26 15.10 -11.64
CA VAL A 168 -4.19 15.28 -10.19
C VAL A 168 -3.10 16.29 -9.90
N GLU A 169 -3.45 17.39 -9.23
CA GLU A 169 -2.51 18.42 -8.86
C GLU A 169 -1.39 17.85 -7.97
N PRO A 170 -0.14 18.35 -8.07
CA PRO A 170 0.99 17.84 -7.30
C PRO A 170 0.70 17.76 -5.80
N HIS A 171 -0.08 18.70 -5.29
CA HIS A 171 -0.51 18.77 -3.90
C HIS A 171 -1.37 17.56 -3.44
N TRP A 172 -2.21 17.02 -4.32
CA TRP A 172 -3.09 15.88 -4.06
C TRP A 172 -2.46 14.53 -4.44
N CYS A 173 -1.30 14.54 -5.08
CA CYS A 173 -0.61 13.34 -5.48
C CYS A 173 -0.03 12.61 -4.26
N ALA A 174 -0.46 11.36 -4.06
CA ALA A 174 0.05 10.47 -3.02
C ALA A 174 1.30 9.70 -3.48
N CYS A 175 1.73 9.80 -4.73
CA CYS A 175 2.95 9.12 -5.18
C CYS A 175 4.17 9.73 -4.47
N LEU A 176 5.00 8.85 -3.91
CA LEU A 176 6.27 9.20 -3.30
C LEU A 176 7.38 8.93 -4.31
N ASP A 177 8.40 9.78 -4.32
CA ASP A 177 9.52 9.67 -5.25
C ASP A 177 10.75 9.12 -4.55
N TRP A 178 11.34 8.09 -5.15
CA TRP A 178 12.67 7.62 -4.77
C TRP A 178 13.71 8.57 -5.33
N GLN A 179 14.45 9.22 -4.46
CA GLN A 179 15.60 10.04 -4.83
C GLN A 179 16.87 9.25 -4.56
N GLU A 180 17.67 9.00 -5.59
CA GLU A 180 19.00 8.43 -5.40
C GLU A 180 19.86 9.37 -4.57
N ILE A 181 20.59 8.80 -3.60
CA ILE A 181 21.48 9.57 -2.72
C ILE A 181 22.92 9.17 -3.00
N ASN A 182 23.82 10.13 -2.81
CA ASN A 182 25.25 9.88 -2.85
C ASN A 182 25.63 8.77 -1.84
N LEU A 183 26.36 7.75 -2.31
CA LEU A 183 26.76 6.61 -1.50
C LEU A 183 27.73 6.97 -0.36
N GLN A 184 28.37 8.14 -0.43
CA GLN A 184 29.24 8.70 0.60
C GLN A 184 28.49 9.61 1.59
N ASP A 185 27.18 9.78 1.42
CA ASP A 185 26.37 10.51 2.39
C ASP A 185 26.44 9.80 3.75
N ARG A 186 26.67 10.57 4.81
CA ARG A 186 26.82 10.04 6.17
C ARG A 186 25.63 9.19 6.61
N PHE A 187 24.41 9.51 6.15
CA PHE A 187 23.22 8.75 6.49
C PHE A 187 23.15 7.43 5.73
N VAL A 188 23.64 7.39 4.49
CA VAL A 188 23.72 6.15 3.70
C VAL A 188 24.73 5.18 4.32
N VAL A 189 25.89 5.69 4.75
CA VAL A 189 26.89 4.87 5.45
C VAL A 189 26.35 4.33 6.77
N ARG A 190 25.76 5.19 7.62
CA ARG A 190 25.14 4.77 8.88
C ARG A 190 24.00 3.77 8.68
N ALA A 191 23.20 3.93 7.63
CA ALA A 191 22.14 3.00 7.29
C ALA A 191 22.71 1.62 6.91
N ALA A 192 23.77 1.59 6.10
CA ALA A 192 24.43 0.34 5.71
C ALA A 192 25.06 -0.37 6.92
N GLU A 193 25.70 0.38 7.84
CA GLU A 193 26.23 -0.16 9.10
C GLU A 193 25.11 -0.74 9.97
N ALA A 194 24.04 0.03 10.20
CA ALA A 194 22.88 -0.43 10.98
C ALA A 194 22.20 -1.66 10.37
N PHE A 195 22.19 -1.78 9.04
CA PHE A 195 21.71 -2.98 8.35
C PHE A 195 22.62 -4.19 8.60
N VAL A 196 23.94 -4.02 8.53
CA VAL A 196 24.90 -5.10 8.82
C VAL A 196 24.82 -5.53 10.29
N ASP A 197 24.66 -4.58 11.22
CA ASP A 197 24.42 -4.88 12.63
C ASP A 197 23.13 -5.66 12.84
N PHE A 198 22.06 -5.29 12.13
CA PHE A 198 20.78 -5.99 12.17
C PHE A 198 20.91 -7.46 11.71
N ILE A 199 21.52 -7.74 10.55
CA ILE A 199 21.70 -9.13 10.07
C ILE A 199 22.64 -9.94 10.98
N ASN A 200 23.62 -9.27 11.58
CA ASN A 200 24.51 -9.90 12.55
C ASN A 200 23.77 -10.28 13.83
N LYS A 201 22.85 -9.44 14.30
CA LYS A 201 21.98 -9.75 15.44
C LYS A 201 21.08 -10.96 15.17
N LEU A 202 20.60 -11.15 13.95
CA LEU A 202 19.81 -12.34 13.57
C LEU A 202 20.59 -13.65 13.71
N THR A 203 21.92 -13.61 13.62
CA THR A 203 22.80 -14.79 13.67
C THR A 203 23.67 -14.83 14.94
N GLU A 204 23.41 -13.95 15.91
CA GLU A 204 24.22 -13.77 17.12
C GLU A 204 24.30 -15.03 17.98
N SER A 205 23.18 -15.75 18.14
CA SER A 205 23.16 -17.01 18.89
C SER A 205 23.84 -18.18 18.18
N TYR A 206 24.26 -18.01 16.92
CA TYR A 206 24.87 -19.03 16.07
C TYR A 206 26.31 -18.66 15.67
N ARG A 207 26.99 -17.83 16.47
CA ARG A 207 28.35 -17.36 16.18
C ARG A 207 29.40 -18.46 16.20
N ASP A 208 29.11 -19.62 16.77
CA ASP A 208 29.91 -20.83 16.68
C ASP A 208 30.00 -21.37 15.24
N ILE A 209 28.89 -21.30 14.48
CA ILE A 209 28.80 -21.85 13.12
C ILE A 209 28.73 -20.79 12.01
N CYS A 210 28.12 -19.63 12.26
CA CYS A 210 28.00 -18.52 11.34
C CYS A 210 29.10 -17.47 11.60
N ALA A 211 29.79 -17.07 10.54
CA ALA A 211 30.72 -15.95 10.56
C ALA A 211 29.97 -14.63 10.75
N GLU A 212 30.63 -13.68 11.41
CA GLU A 212 30.18 -12.29 11.45
C GLU A 212 30.35 -11.66 10.07
N LEU A 213 29.31 -10.97 9.61
CA LEU A 213 29.31 -10.29 8.32
C LEU A 213 29.78 -8.84 8.50
N HIS A 214 30.51 -8.34 7.52
CA HIS A 214 30.97 -6.96 7.44
C HIS A 214 30.49 -6.34 6.13
N LEU A 215 30.26 -5.03 6.15
CA LEU A 215 29.97 -4.27 4.95
C LEU A 215 31.18 -4.33 4.01
N GLU A 216 31.00 -4.84 2.80
CA GLU A 216 32.02 -4.81 1.77
C GLU A 216 31.86 -3.55 0.92
N ARG A 217 30.64 -3.30 0.41
CA ARG A 217 30.37 -2.14 -0.44
C ARG A 217 28.88 -1.78 -0.48
N ILE A 218 28.60 -0.49 -0.49
CA ILE A 218 27.28 0.05 -0.85
C ILE A 218 27.24 0.20 -2.38
N GLN A 219 26.29 -0.48 -3.03
CA GLN A 219 26.17 -0.47 -4.49
C GLN A 219 25.15 0.57 -4.99
N TRP A 220 24.10 0.80 -4.21
CA TRP A 220 23.04 1.74 -4.54
C TRP A 220 22.31 2.17 -3.27
N ALA A 221 21.81 3.41 -3.25
CA ALA A 221 21.01 3.95 -2.16
C ALA A 221 20.00 4.96 -2.69
N ALA A 222 18.78 4.90 -2.18
CA ALA A 222 17.77 5.93 -2.40
C ALA A 222 16.98 6.21 -1.13
N LYS A 223 16.36 7.37 -1.10
CA LYS A 223 15.44 7.80 -0.05
C LYS A 223 14.09 8.12 -0.65
N LEU A 224 13.05 7.67 0.01
CA LEU A 224 11.68 7.99 -0.34
C LEU A 224 11.36 9.38 0.21
N VAL A 225 11.16 10.34 -0.69
CA VAL A 225 10.93 11.74 -0.31
C VAL A 225 9.45 12.08 -0.50
N PRO A 226 8.77 12.62 0.53
CA PRO A 226 7.43 13.15 0.38
C PRO A 226 7.41 14.34 -0.59
N ASN A 227 6.33 14.47 -1.35
CA ASN A 227 6.12 15.62 -2.23
C ASN A 227 6.17 16.94 -1.42
N GLU A 228 6.85 17.97 -1.93
CA GLU A 228 6.95 19.28 -1.27
C GLU A 228 5.56 19.87 -0.96
N GLY A 229 4.60 19.69 -1.88
CA GLY A 229 3.22 20.13 -1.70
C GLY A 229 2.49 19.43 -0.55
N LEU A 230 2.89 18.20 -0.20
CA LEU A 230 2.38 17.48 0.97
C LEU A 230 2.96 18.08 2.26
N LEU A 231 4.28 18.30 2.29
CA LEU A 231 4.95 18.87 3.47
C LEU A 231 4.44 20.28 3.79
N ARG A 232 4.13 21.06 2.76
CA ARG A 232 3.68 22.45 2.90
C ARG A 232 2.19 22.64 3.16
N PHE A 233 1.38 21.59 3.03
CA PHE A 233 -0.05 21.74 3.22
C PHE A 233 -0.47 21.99 4.66
N HIS A 234 -1.32 22.99 4.86
CA HIS A 234 -2.00 23.27 6.11
C HIS A 234 -3.46 22.80 6.07
N LYS A 235 -4.26 23.36 5.17
CA LYS A 235 -5.69 23.08 5.00
C LYS A 235 -6.16 23.46 3.59
N ASN A 236 -7.43 23.25 3.28
CA ASN A 236 -8.03 23.85 2.10
C ASN A 236 -8.25 25.36 2.34
N ALA A 237 -7.87 26.18 1.37
CA ALA A 237 -8.01 27.63 1.40
C ALA A 237 -9.40 28.09 0.94
N ASP A 238 -10.09 27.29 0.15
CA ASP A 238 -11.41 27.54 -0.40
C ASP A 238 -12.49 26.60 0.19
N ILE A 239 -13.75 27.01 0.03
CA ILE A 239 -14.92 26.27 0.54
C ILE A 239 -15.05 24.91 -0.17
N ASP A 240 -14.78 24.89 -1.47
CA ASP A 240 -14.97 23.72 -2.33
C ASP A 240 -13.80 22.73 -2.24
N GLY A 241 -12.67 23.15 -1.67
CA GLY A 241 -11.51 22.31 -1.40
C GLY A 241 -10.54 22.09 -2.57
N PHE A 242 -10.62 22.91 -3.62
CA PHE A 242 -9.74 22.80 -4.78
C PHE A 242 -8.43 23.59 -4.62
N VAL A 243 -8.37 24.55 -3.70
CA VAL A 243 -7.20 25.40 -3.48
C VAL A 243 -6.55 25.02 -2.16
N ALA A 244 -5.27 24.66 -2.22
CA ALA A 244 -4.49 24.31 -1.05
C ALA A 244 -3.88 25.55 -0.37
N ASP A 245 -4.01 25.64 0.95
CA ASP A 245 -3.16 26.50 1.79
C ASP A 245 -1.81 25.79 2.01
N LEU A 246 -0.77 26.28 1.35
CA LEU A 246 0.60 25.72 1.41
C LEU A 246 1.53 26.51 2.35
N SER A 247 0.96 27.14 3.39
CA SER A 247 1.71 27.90 4.38
C SER A 247 2.35 27.05 5.49
N ALA A 248 2.08 25.75 5.54
CA ALA A 248 2.64 24.90 6.58
C ALA A 248 4.12 24.57 6.31
N HIS A 249 4.80 24.14 7.37
CA HIS A 249 6.12 23.53 7.29
C HIS A 249 6.12 22.27 8.16
N THR A 250 5.59 21.17 7.62
CA THR A 250 5.61 19.90 8.36
C THR A 250 7.01 19.32 8.36
N VAL A 251 7.54 19.17 9.58
CA VAL A 251 8.83 18.53 9.82
C VAL A 251 8.71 17.05 9.46
N VAL A 252 9.64 16.57 8.66
CA VAL A 252 9.80 15.15 8.36
C VAL A 252 10.36 14.47 9.61
N THR A 253 9.57 13.60 10.22
CA THR A 253 9.98 12.87 11.43
C THR A 253 10.52 11.48 11.09
N GLN A 254 10.16 10.94 9.92
CA GLN A 254 10.58 9.62 9.48
C GLN A 254 10.93 9.62 7.99
N GLU A 255 12.02 8.93 7.67
CA GLU A 255 12.57 8.86 6.32
C GLU A 255 12.79 7.39 5.96
N MET A 256 12.31 6.96 4.79
CA MET A 256 12.56 5.61 4.32
C MET A 256 13.79 5.61 3.43
N TYR A 257 14.75 4.75 3.75
CA TYR A 257 15.93 4.49 2.94
C TYR A 257 15.82 3.10 2.32
N GLN A 258 16.25 2.96 1.08
CA GLN A 258 16.46 1.67 0.45
C GLN A 258 17.90 1.55 0.01
N LEU A 259 18.54 0.45 0.39
CA LEU A 259 19.94 0.19 0.12
C LEU A 259 20.11 -1.10 -0.66
N LYS A 260 21.14 -1.12 -1.50
CA LYS A 260 21.72 -2.33 -2.06
C LYS A 260 23.16 -2.44 -1.59
N VAL A 261 23.47 -3.46 -0.80
CA VAL A 261 24.79 -3.63 -0.18
C VAL A 261 25.34 -5.03 -0.42
N SER A 262 26.65 -5.12 -0.58
CA SER A 262 27.37 -6.39 -0.49
C SER A 262 28.06 -6.56 0.86
N THR A 263 28.06 -7.78 1.37
CA THR A 263 28.71 -8.16 2.62
C THR A 263 29.79 -9.21 2.39
N MET A 264 30.74 -9.26 3.32
CA MET A 264 31.76 -10.29 3.40
C MET A 264 31.81 -10.90 4.80
N PRO A 265 32.20 -12.18 4.96
CA PRO A 265 32.54 -13.15 3.92
C PRO A 265 31.31 -13.62 3.11
N GLY A 266 31.58 -14.26 1.96
CA GLY A 266 30.54 -14.90 1.13
C GLY A 266 29.89 -14.02 0.05
N GLY A 267 30.33 -12.76 -0.11
CA GLY A 267 29.91 -11.89 -1.21
C GLY A 267 28.39 -11.68 -1.26
N GLY A 268 27.78 -11.51 -0.09
CA GLY A 268 26.34 -11.53 0.04
C GLY A 268 25.69 -10.25 -0.44
N LEU A 269 24.77 -10.35 -1.40
CA LEU A 269 24.13 -9.18 -1.98
C LEU A 269 22.70 -9.03 -1.46
N PHE A 270 22.43 -7.91 -0.81
CA PHE A 270 21.16 -7.64 -0.15
C PHE A 270 20.54 -6.35 -0.67
N GLU A 271 19.21 -6.35 -0.74
CA GLU A 271 18.38 -5.15 -0.84
C GLU A 271 17.56 -5.03 0.43
N ALA A 272 17.60 -3.87 1.09
CA ALA A 272 16.91 -3.65 2.36
C ALA A 272 16.22 -2.30 2.39
N SER A 273 15.01 -2.26 2.92
CA SER A 273 14.31 -1.00 3.22
C SER A 273 14.34 -0.74 4.73
N MET A 274 14.66 0.50 5.10
CA MET A 274 14.92 0.90 6.48
C MET A 274 14.16 2.18 6.79
N MET A 275 13.65 2.29 8.00
CA MET A 275 13.06 3.53 8.51
C MET A 275 14.10 4.24 9.37
N TYR A 276 14.43 5.47 9.01
CA TYR A 276 15.21 6.39 9.83
C TYR A 276 14.23 7.28 10.60
N ASP A 277 14.29 7.24 11.93
CA ASP A 277 13.57 8.18 12.76
C ASP A 277 14.48 9.38 13.06
N VAL A 278 14.03 10.55 12.62
CA VAL A 278 14.80 11.80 12.69
C VAL A 278 14.87 12.32 14.13
N THR A 279 13.91 11.93 14.97
CA THR A 279 13.80 12.42 16.34
C THR A 279 14.75 11.70 17.29
N ASP A 280 14.91 10.38 17.13
CA ASP A 280 15.83 9.56 17.93
C ASP A 280 17.19 9.32 17.25
N GLY A 281 17.27 9.62 15.95
CA GLY A 281 18.47 9.41 15.14
C GLY A 281 18.80 7.95 14.88
N SER A 282 17.81 7.06 14.92
CA SER A 282 17.96 5.60 14.83
C SER A 282 17.43 5.03 13.51
N PHE A 283 18.00 3.89 13.12
CA PHE A 283 17.53 3.11 11.98
C PHE A 283 16.82 1.85 12.46
N THR A 284 15.62 1.61 11.94
CA THR A 284 14.86 0.38 12.19
C THR A 284 14.76 -0.43 10.90
N VAL A 285 15.05 -1.72 11.01
CA VAL A 285 14.96 -2.70 9.91
C VAL A 285 14.02 -3.81 10.32
N ARG A 286 13.12 -4.23 9.42
CA ARG A 286 12.30 -5.43 9.60
C ARG A 286 12.82 -6.54 8.71
N ILE A 287 12.79 -7.76 9.21
CA ILE A 287 13.24 -8.94 8.44
C ILE A 287 12.43 -9.14 7.15
N SER A 288 11.15 -8.74 7.13
CA SER A 288 10.27 -8.78 5.95
C SER A 288 10.73 -7.85 4.82
N ASP A 289 11.53 -6.84 5.16
CA ASP A 289 11.91 -5.75 4.26
C ASP A 289 13.35 -5.93 3.76
N VAL A 290 13.92 -7.12 3.97
CA VAL A 290 15.27 -7.53 3.55
C VAL A 290 15.16 -8.67 2.55
N SER A 291 15.84 -8.51 1.41
CA SER A 291 15.92 -9.50 0.35
C SER A 291 17.38 -9.85 0.07
N ARG A 292 17.71 -11.15 0.14
CA ARG A 292 18.98 -11.68 -0.36
C ARG A 292 18.84 -11.96 -1.85
N ILE A 293 19.47 -11.13 -2.68
CA ILE A 293 19.24 -11.11 -4.13
C ILE A 293 20.27 -11.89 -4.96
N ASN A 294 21.26 -12.51 -4.32
CA ASN A 294 22.13 -13.50 -4.96
C ASN A 294 22.09 -14.86 -4.24
N ARG A 295 22.37 -15.94 -4.98
CA ARG A 295 22.32 -17.31 -4.46
C ARG A 295 23.36 -17.49 -3.35
N TYR A 296 22.93 -17.91 -2.16
CA TYR A 296 23.83 -18.25 -1.04
C TYR A 296 24.39 -19.69 -1.16
N GLY A 297 23.67 -20.60 -1.81
CA GLY A 297 24.17 -21.95 -2.10
C GLY A 297 24.60 -22.72 -0.85
N SER A 298 25.77 -23.37 -0.92
CA SER A 298 26.37 -24.12 0.19
C SER A 298 27.01 -23.23 1.27
N ALA A 299 27.04 -21.91 1.09
CA ALA A 299 27.59 -20.99 2.07
C ALA A 299 26.80 -21.01 3.40
N ALA A 300 25.54 -21.46 3.39
CA ALA A 300 24.69 -21.53 4.58
C ALA A 300 24.31 -22.98 4.98
N HIS A 301 25.13 -23.98 4.62
CA HIS A 301 24.82 -25.41 4.86
C HIS A 301 24.65 -25.77 6.35
N CYS A 302 25.40 -25.12 7.25
CA CYS A 302 25.37 -25.36 8.70
C CYS A 302 24.02 -25.03 9.35
N VAL A 303 23.19 -24.18 8.73
CA VAL A 303 21.85 -23.82 9.19
C VAL A 303 20.73 -24.38 8.29
N GLU A 304 21.07 -25.13 7.25
CA GLU A 304 20.13 -25.57 6.22
C GLU A 304 19.01 -26.46 6.76
N HIS A 305 19.34 -27.36 7.69
CA HIS A 305 18.40 -28.33 8.27
C HIS A 305 17.80 -27.89 9.61
N SER A 306 18.50 -27.06 10.37
CA SER A 306 18.10 -26.66 11.72
C SER A 306 17.39 -25.30 11.75
N GLN A 307 17.83 -24.33 10.95
CA GLN A 307 17.37 -22.93 10.99
C GLN A 307 17.24 -22.36 9.57
N HIS A 308 16.34 -22.95 8.78
CA HIS A 308 16.19 -22.62 7.36
C HIS A 308 15.97 -21.12 7.09
N HIS A 309 15.28 -20.42 8.00
CA HIS A 309 15.01 -18.98 7.89
C HIS A 309 16.27 -18.10 8.01
N LEU A 310 17.38 -18.62 8.56
CA LEU A 310 18.65 -17.92 8.69
C LEU A 310 19.58 -18.10 7.49
N ARG A 311 19.24 -18.98 6.55
CA ARG A 311 20.06 -19.25 5.35
C ARG A 311 20.44 -18.00 4.54
N PRO A 312 19.58 -16.97 4.39
CA PRO A 312 19.95 -15.75 3.69
C PRO A 312 21.05 -14.94 4.40
N TYR A 313 21.21 -15.11 5.71
CA TYR A 313 21.99 -14.24 6.60
C TYR A 313 23.24 -14.91 7.18
N CYS A 314 23.34 -16.24 7.11
CA CYS A 314 24.48 -16.99 7.65
C CYS A 314 25.51 -17.34 6.57
N PHE A 315 26.78 -17.06 6.87
CA PHE A 315 27.92 -17.65 6.18
C PHE A 315 28.62 -18.65 7.10
N CYS A 316 28.64 -19.93 6.75
CA CYS A 316 29.19 -20.98 7.59
C CYS A 316 30.72 -20.93 7.63
N LYS A 317 31.29 -21.03 8.83
CA LYS A 317 32.74 -20.99 9.06
C LYS A 317 33.46 -22.23 8.53
N ALA A 318 32.84 -23.40 8.69
CA ALA A 318 33.37 -24.66 8.19
C ALA A 318 33.04 -24.81 6.68
N PRO A 319 33.86 -25.51 5.89
CA PRO A 319 33.49 -25.89 4.53
C PRO A 319 32.34 -26.92 4.54
N PRO A 320 31.49 -26.95 3.49
CA PRO A 320 30.46 -27.96 3.38
C PRO A 320 31.07 -29.37 3.35
N PRO A 321 30.40 -30.39 3.92
CA PRO A 321 30.87 -31.77 3.84
C PRO A 321 31.05 -32.19 2.38
N GLN A 322 32.18 -32.82 2.06
CA GLN A 322 32.41 -33.34 0.71
C GLN A 322 31.35 -34.41 0.40
N PRO A 323 30.78 -34.43 -0.82
CA PRO A 323 29.94 -35.54 -1.23
C PRO A 323 30.76 -36.84 -1.14
N PRO A 324 30.12 -37.98 -0.78
CA PRO A 324 30.82 -39.25 -0.75
C PRO A 324 31.48 -39.50 -2.11
N LYS A 325 32.77 -39.86 -2.09
CA LYS A 325 33.47 -40.30 -3.31
C LYS A 325 32.79 -41.58 -3.79
N GLU A 326 32.24 -41.54 -5.00
CA GLU A 326 31.69 -42.72 -5.69
C GLU A 326 32.77 -43.79 -5.94
#